data_AF-A0A9W9JXD7-F1
#
_entry.id   AF-A0A9W9JXD7-F1
#
_cell.length_a   1.000
_cell.length_b   1.000
_cell.length_c   1.000
_cell.angle_alpha   90.00
_cell.angle_beta   90.00
_cell.angle_gamma   90.00
#
_symmetry.space_group_name_H-M   'P 1'
#
loop_
_entity.id
_entity.type
_entity.pdbx_description
1 polymer ?
#
loop_
_entity_poly.entity_id
_entity_poly.type
_entity_poly.pdbx_seq_one_letter_code
_entity_poly.pdbx_strand_id
1 'polypeptide(L)'
;MIALLGPPPKELLTKADAMAEHRWPDSIQNERGKVCCNLRDFFDGPFFNEKGEFLHENLIPARKLEDTIPSLEEEERQAFLSFVRNMLTWRPEERKTARELMDHQFLKFGNR
;
A
#
# COMPACT_ATOMS: atom_id res chain seq x y z
N MET A 1 2.69 -2.45 0.29
CA MET A 1 2.31 -1.30 1.14
C MET A 1 2.41 -1.59 2.63
N ILE A 2 2.09 -2.81 3.11
CA ILE A 2 2.13 -3.15 4.54
C ILE A 2 3.49 -2.84 5.19
N ALA A 3 4.59 -3.18 4.53
CA ALA A 3 5.95 -2.89 5.01
C ALA A 3 6.24 -1.40 5.24
N LEU A 4 5.54 -0.52 4.52
CA LEU A 4 5.74 0.94 4.55
C LEU A 4 4.73 1.64 5.46
N LEU A 5 3.46 1.22 5.38
CA LEU A 5 2.33 1.92 5.98
C LEU A 5 1.76 1.20 7.21
N GLY A 6 2.29 0.03 7.56
CA GLY A 6 1.66 -0.88 8.51
C GLY A 6 0.44 -1.59 7.92
N PRO A 7 -0.33 -2.33 8.75
CA PRO A 7 -1.51 -3.05 8.31
C PRO A 7 -2.57 -2.08 7.72
N PRO A 8 -3.37 -2.53 6.73
CA PRO A 8 -4.44 -1.72 6.19
C PRO A 8 -5.52 -1.43 7.24
N PRO A 9 -6.21 -0.28 7.14
CA PRO A 9 -7.42 -0.02 7.90
C PRO A 9 -8.48 -1.11 7.68
N LYS A 10 -9.22 -1.46 8.74
CA LYS A 10 -10.23 -2.53 8.71
C LYS A 10 -11.31 -2.30 7.67
N GLU A 11 -11.67 -1.05 7.40
CA GLU A 11 -12.71 -0.73 6.42
C GLU A 11 -12.32 -1.16 5.00
N LEU A 12 -11.02 -1.14 4.67
CA LEU A 12 -10.53 -1.64 3.38
C LEU A 12 -10.64 -3.17 3.31
N LEU A 13 -10.40 -3.87 4.41
CA LEU A 13 -10.57 -5.32 4.48
C LEU A 13 -12.05 -5.71 4.31
N THR A 14 -12.95 -5.05 5.04
CA THR A 14 -14.41 -5.25 4.88
C THR A 14 -14.87 -5.00 3.45
N LYS A 15 -14.35 -3.94 2.80
CA LYS A 15 -14.67 -3.66 1.40
C LYS A 15 -14.14 -4.75 0.47
N ALA A 16 -12.93 -5.27 0.72
CA ALA A 16 -12.36 -6.36 -0.06
C ALA A 16 -13.16 -7.67 0.11
N ASP A 17 -13.65 -7.96 1.32
CA ASP A 17 -14.53 -9.10 1.58
C ASP A 17 -15.86 -8.95 0.82
N ALA A 18 -16.51 -7.79 0.94
CA ALA A 18 -17.75 -7.51 0.23
C ALA A 18 -17.59 -7.60 -1.30
N MET A 19 -16.44 -7.18 -1.83
CA MET A 19 -16.13 -7.30 -3.26
C MET A 19 -15.92 -8.75 -3.70
N ALA A 20 -15.47 -9.64 -2.83
CA ALA A 20 -15.27 -11.05 -3.17
C ALA A 20 -16.59 -11.79 -3.43
N GLU A 21 -17.68 -11.34 -2.81
CA GLU A 21 -19.04 -11.87 -3.06
C GLU A 21 -19.58 -11.48 -4.45
N HIS A 22 -19.02 -10.44 -5.07
CA HIS A 22 -19.45 -10.00 -6.38
C HIS A 22 -18.79 -10.82 -7.49
N ARG A 23 -19.58 -11.68 -8.14
CA ARG A 23 -19.15 -12.46 -9.29
C ARG A 23 -19.23 -11.63 -10.58
N TRP A 24 -18.22 -11.76 -11.42
CA TRP A 24 -18.20 -11.23 -12.76
C TRP A 24 -19.29 -11.89 -13.62
N PRO A 25 -19.86 -11.16 -14.60
CA PRO A 25 -20.81 -11.73 -15.55
C PRO A 25 -20.20 -12.90 -16.34
N ASP A 26 -18.95 -12.74 -16.76
CA ASP A 26 -18.19 -13.72 -17.51
C ASP A 26 -16.98 -14.17 -16.69
N SER A 27 -16.78 -15.49 -16.61
CA SER A 27 -15.59 -16.05 -15.96
C SER A 27 -14.39 -15.94 -16.90
N ILE A 28 -13.22 -15.62 -16.35
CA ILE A 28 -11.96 -15.49 -17.10
C ILE A 28 -10.94 -16.49 -16.58
N GLN A 29 -10.02 -16.89 -17.45
CA GLN A 29 -8.92 -17.79 -17.11
C GLN A 29 -7.69 -16.97 -16.71
N ASN A 30 -7.09 -17.28 -15.56
CA ASN A 30 -5.81 -16.68 -15.19
C ASN A 30 -4.62 -17.37 -15.88
N GLU A 31 -3.41 -16.86 -15.69
CA GLU A 31 -2.18 -17.40 -16.30
C GLU A 31 -1.90 -18.87 -15.93
N ARG A 32 -2.45 -19.35 -14.80
CA ARG A 32 -2.33 -20.74 -14.34
C ARG A 32 -3.39 -21.68 -14.95
N GLY A 33 -4.30 -21.15 -15.75
CA GLY A 33 -5.39 -21.92 -16.32
C GLY A 33 -6.61 -22.10 -15.41
N LYS A 34 -6.65 -21.45 -14.25
CA LYS A 34 -7.80 -21.49 -13.33
C LYS A 34 -8.91 -20.59 -13.89
N VAL A 35 -10.12 -21.13 -14.00
CA VAL A 35 -11.33 -20.35 -14.31
C VAL A 35 -11.75 -19.60 -13.04
N CYS A 36 -11.80 -18.28 -13.13
CA CYS A 36 -12.06 -17.39 -12.02
C CYS A 36 -13.29 -16.53 -12.31
N CYS A 37 -14.12 -16.35 -11.28
CA CYS A 37 -15.37 -15.62 -11.41
C CYS A 37 -15.41 -14.34 -10.58
N ASN A 38 -14.36 -14.01 -9.85
CA ASN A 38 -14.20 -12.76 -9.14
C ASN A 38 -12.71 -12.44 -8.98
N LEU A 39 -12.43 -11.26 -8.44
CA LEU A 39 -11.07 -10.78 -8.23
C LEU A 39 -10.28 -11.64 -7.21
N ARG A 40 -10.96 -12.12 -6.16
CA ARG A 40 -10.32 -12.92 -5.10
C ARG A 40 -9.79 -14.24 -5.66
N ASP A 41 -10.60 -14.95 -6.44
CA ASP A 41 -10.23 -16.21 -7.08
C ASP A 41 -9.10 -16.03 -8.08
N PHE A 42 -9.14 -14.93 -8.84
CA PHE A 42 -8.17 -14.65 -9.90
C PHE A 42 -6.76 -14.47 -9.37
N PHE A 43 -6.61 -13.74 -8.25
CA PHE A 43 -5.33 -13.48 -7.60
C PHE A 43 -4.99 -14.45 -6.47
N ASP A 44 -5.78 -15.52 -6.29
CA ASP A 44 -5.60 -16.53 -5.25
C ASP A 44 -5.58 -15.96 -3.82
N GLY A 45 -6.52 -15.03 -3.54
CA GLY A 45 -6.85 -14.66 -2.17
C GLY A 45 -7.60 -15.76 -1.42
N PRO A 46 -7.95 -15.55 -0.13
CA PRO A 46 -7.75 -14.33 0.64
C PRO A 46 -6.28 -14.08 1.02
N PHE A 47 -5.94 -12.82 1.30
CA PHE A 47 -4.60 -12.41 1.74
C PHE A 47 -4.52 -12.05 3.22
N PHE A 48 -5.66 -11.91 3.87
CA PHE A 48 -5.78 -11.57 5.28
C PHE A 48 -6.68 -12.58 5.97
N ASN A 49 -6.41 -12.87 7.23
CA ASN A 49 -7.28 -13.70 8.06
C ASN A 49 -8.45 -12.90 8.65
N GLU A 50 -9.32 -13.57 9.40
CA GLU A 50 -10.50 -12.97 10.05
C GLU A 50 -10.15 -11.88 11.08
N LYS A 51 -8.92 -11.88 11.61
CA LYS A 51 -8.42 -10.83 12.51
C LYS A 51 -7.86 -9.62 11.76
N GLY A 52 -7.76 -9.71 10.43
CA GLY A 52 -7.14 -8.70 9.57
C GLY A 52 -5.61 -8.77 9.50
N GLU A 53 -5.03 -9.89 9.94
CA GLU A 53 -3.58 -10.13 9.86
C GLU A 53 -3.23 -10.67 8.48
N PHE A 54 -2.11 -10.22 7.93
CA PHE A 54 -1.65 -10.64 6.61
C PHE A 54 -1.14 -12.07 6.65
N LEU A 55 -1.63 -12.94 5.77
CA LEU A 55 -1.35 -14.39 5.80
C LEU A 55 0.09 -14.74 5.41
N HIS A 56 0.83 -13.81 4.80
CA HIS A 56 2.19 -14.04 4.31
C HIS A 56 3.19 -13.11 5.01
N GLU A 57 3.22 -13.13 6.34
CA GLU A 57 4.09 -12.27 7.15
C GLU A 57 5.57 -12.37 6.75
N ASN A 58 6.02 -13.54 6.31
CA ASN A 58 7.39 -13.77 5.82
C ASN A 58 7.75 -12.96 4.56
N LEU A 59 6.76 -12.42 3.84
CA LEU A 59 6.96 -11.52 2.71
C LEU A 59 7.07 -10.05 3.14
N ILE A 60 6.79 -9.73 4.40
CA ILE A 60 6.99 -8.38 4.95
C ILE A 60 8.46 -8.27 5.37
N PRO A 61 9.26 -7.43 4.70
CA PRO A 61 10.66 -7.27 5.07
C PRO A 61 10.77 -6.62 6.45
N ALA A 62 11.72 -7.08 7.26
CA ALA A 62 11.98 -6.55 8.60
C ALA A 62 12.62 -5.15 8.63
N ARG A 63 12.96 -4.58 7.46
CA ARG A 63 13.58 -3.26 7.32
C ARG A 63 12.55 -2.15 7.32
N LYS A 64 12.89 -1.02 7.92
CA LYS A 64 12.11 0.23 7.83
C LYS A 64 12.45 0.95 6.52
N LEU A 65 11.58 1.88 6.11
CA LEU A 65 11.86 2.76 4.97
C LEU A 65 13.13 3.59 5.20
N GLU A 66 13.31 4.07 6.43
CA GLU A 66 14.50 4.79 6.90
C GLU A 66 15.81 4.06 6.56
N ASP A 67 15.82 2.73 6.69
CA ASP A 67 17.00 1.90 6.45
C ASP A 67 17.37 1.80 4.95
N THR A 68 16.46 2.20 4.06
CA THR A 68 16.65 2.11 2.60
C THR A 68 17.19 3.39 1.97
N ILE A 69 17.37 4.46 2.76
CA ILE A 69 17.84 5.78 2.31
C ILE A 69 19.10 6.25 3.06
N PRO A 70 20.18 5.43 3.09
CA PRO A 70 21.39 5.75 3.85
C PRO A 70 22.17 6.95 3.31
N SER A 71 21.86 7.38 2.08
CA SER A 71 22.52 8.51 1.42
C SER A 71 22.01 9.88 1.89
N LEU A 72 20.92 9.93 2.65
CA LEU A 72 20.36 11.19 3.16
C LEU A 72 20.86 11.44 4.58
N GLU A 73 21.26 12.67 4.86
CA GLU A 73 21.54 13.13 6.23
C GLU A 73 20.26 13.10 7.08
N GLU A 74 20.38 13.13 8.41
CA GLU A 74 19.23 12.96 9.32
C GLU A 74 18.09 13.96 9.02
N GLU A 75 18.39 15.25 8.88
CA GLU A 75 17.38 16.27 8.65
C GLU A 75 16.68 16.10 7.30
N GLU A 76 17.45 15.77 6.26
CA GLU A 76 16.92 15.53 4.91
C GLU A 76 16.10 14.24 4.85
N ARG A 77 16.56 13.19 5.52
CA ARG A 77 15.83 11.93 5.70
C ARG A 77 14.49 12.15 6.36
N GLN A 78 14.42 12.91 7.46
CA GLN A 78 13.15 13.18 8.13
C GLN A 78 12.19 13.98 7.24
N ALA A 79 12.71 14.98 6.50
CA ALA A 79 11.92 15.74 5.54
C ALA A 79 11.39 14.84 4.40
N PHE A 80 12.22 13.96 3.86
CA PHE A 80 11.83 13.00 2.82
C PHE A 80 10.75 12.03 3.31
N LEU A 81 10.91 11.47 4.51
CA LEU A 81 9.92 10.54 5.07
C LEU A 81 8.58 11.24 5.32
N SER A 82 8.60 12.48 5.81
CA SER A 82 7.40 13.31 5.92
C SER A 82 6.74 13.52 4.55
N PHE A 83 7.54 13.79 3.51
CA PHE A 83 7.03 13.98 2.16
C PHE A 83 6.36 12.72 1.60
N VAL A 84 7.04 11.58 1.70
CA VAL A 84 6.53 10.28 1.20
C VAL A 84 5.27 9.84 1.96
N ARG A 85 5.18 10.09 3.27
CA ARG A 85 3.97 9.81 4.07
C ARG A 85 2.74 10.58 3.56
N ASN A 86 2.93 11.78 3.01
CA ASN A 86 1.84 12.54 2.40
C ASN A 86 1.41 12.01 1.01
N MET A 87 2.25 11.20 0.35
CA MET A 87 1.95 10.55 -0.93
C MET A 87 1.39 9.14 -0.77
N LEU A 88 1.99 8.36 0.13
CA LEU A 88 1.68 6.95 0.32
C LEU A 88 0.73 6.81 1.51
N THR A 89 -0.56 6.83 1.21
CA THR A 89 -1.64 6.61 2.18
C THR A 89 -2.50 5.44 1.73
N TRP A 90 -3.06 4.71 2.71
CA TRP A 90 -4.01 3.64 2.44
C TRP A 90 -5.29 4.16 1.78
N ARG A 91 -5.78 5.32 2.26
CA ARG A 91 -6.96 5.99 1.75
C ARG A 91 -6.53 7.04 0.70
N PRO A 92 -6.96 6.89 -0.56
CA PRO A 92 -6.63 7.86 -1.61
C PRO A 92 -7.05 9.30 -1.26
N GLU A 93 -8.12 9.46 -0.49
CA GLU A 93 -8.67 10.75 -0.09
C GLU A 93 -7.76 11.51 0.90
N GLU A 94 -6.90 10.79 1.63
CA GLU A 94 -5.91 11.37 2.54
C GLU A 94 -4.59 11.74 1.82
N ARG A 95 -4.45 11.34 0.56
CA ARG A 95 -3.25 11.61 -0.23
C ARG A 95 -3.20 13.08 -0.61
N LYS A 96 -2.10 13.76 -0.30
CA LYS A 96 -1.88 15.12 -0.81
C LYS A 96 -1.72 15.10 -2.32
N THR A 97 -2.34 16.08 -2.98
CA THR A 97 -2.19 16.30 -4.41
C THR A 97 -0.77 16.75 -4.75
N ALA A 98 -0.38 16.58 -6.02
CA ALA A 98 0.91 17.09 -6.50
C ALA A 98 1.09 18.58 -6.19
N ARG A 99 0.02 19.38 -6.35
CA ARG A 99 0.01 20.83 -6.05
C ARG A 99 0.34 21.11 -4.58
N GLU A 100 -0.33 20.43 -3.64
CA GLU A 100 -0.08 20.62 -2.20
C GLU A 100 1.31 20.12 -1.78
N LEU A 101 1.84 19.12 -2.48
CA LEU A 101 3.17 18.58 -2.24
C LEU A 101 4.30 19.50 -2.71
N MET A 102 4.07 20.35 -3.72
CA MET A 102 5.10 21.30 -4.20
C MET A 102 5.62 22.23 -3.08
N ASP A 103 4.76 22.55 -2.11
CA ASP A 103 5.12 23.43 -1.01
C ASP A 103 5.86 22.73 0.13
N HIS A 104 5.99 21.40 0.09
CA HIS A 104 6.61 20.62 1.15
C HIS A 104 8.10 20.91 1.31
N GLN A 105 8.57 20.99 2.56
CA GLN A 105 9.94 21.39 2.90
C GLN A 105 11.02 20.54 2.22
N PHE A 106 10.77 19.23 2.05
CA PHE A 106 11.69 18.33 1.34
C PHE A 106 12.10 18.85 -0.06
N LEU A 107 11.17 19.38 -0.85
CA LEU A 107 11.49 19.90 -2.19
C LEU A 107 12.24 21.24 -2.15
N LYS A 108 12.36 21.85 -0.97
CA LYS A 108 13.07 23.12 -0.74
C LYS A 108 14.45 22.90 -0.10
N PHE A 109 14.80 21.67 0.27
CA PHE A 109 16.06 21.35 0.96
C PHE A 109 17.31 21.59 0.10
N GLY A 110 17.23 21.39 -1.22
CA GLY A 110 18.34 21.55 -2.17
C GLY A 110 18.63 23.00 -2.62
N ASN A 111 17.96 24.00 -2.06
CA ASN A 111 18.23 25.43 -2.34
C ASN A 111 19.18 26.05 -1.30
N ARG A 112 20.10 25.27 -0.72
CA ARG A 112 21.15 25.74 0.18
C ARG A 112 22.52 25.52 -0.42
#